data_AF-A0A3S4JWT7-F1
#
_entry.id   AF-A0A3S4JWT7-F1
#
_cell.length_a   1.000
_cell.length_b   1.000
_cell.length_c   1.000
_cell.angle_alpha   90.00
_cell.angle_beta   90.00
_cell.angle_gamma   90.00
#
_symmetry.space_group_name_H-M   'P 1'
#
loop_
_entity.id
_entity.type
_entity.pdbx_description
1 polymer ?
#
loop_
_entity_poly.entity_id
_entity_poly.type
_entity_poly.pdbx_seq_one_letter_code
_entity_poly.pdbx_strand_id
1 'polypeptide(L)'
;MCGSGMKALMMAHDQLLAGNGGVVVAGGMESMSNAPYLMPKARGGLRLGHGEIKDHMFLDGLEDAYQKGTLMGVFAEQCAEKYGFSRQDQDEFAIASLTRAQQAIKGGQFKDEIAAVTVPAAAATRWWTPTSSR
;
A
#
# COMPACT_ATOMS: atom_id res chain seq x y z
N MET A 1 6.64 -5.21 5.25
CA MET A 1 6.56 -3.77 5.61
C MET A 1 7.27 -2.92 4.56
N CYS A 2 7.10 -1.60 4.59
CA CYS A 2 7.47 -0.68 3.50
C CYS A 2 8.93 -0.78 2.99
N GLY A 3 9.87 -1.27 3.81
CA GLY A 3 11.28 -1.44 3.41
C GLY A 3 11.57 -2.62 2.47
N SER A 4 10.59 -3.49 2.17
CA SER A 4 10.80 -4.73 1.40
C SER A 4 11.44 -4.51 0.03
N GLY A 5 10.97 -3.52 -0.74
CA GLY A 5 11.50 -3.24 -2.08
C GLY A 5 12.95 -2.77 -2.07
N MET A 6 13.31 -1.90 -1.12
CA MET A 6 14.69 -1.45 -0.95
C MET A 6 15.59 -2.58 -0.45
N LYS A 7 15.08 -3.43 0.46
CA LYS A 7 15.83 -4.59 0.95
C LYS A 7 16.12 -5.59 -0.17
N ALA A 8 15.19 -5.80 -1.10
CA ALA A 8 15.43 -6.63 -2.28
C ALA A 8 16.61 -6.09 -3.11
N LEU A 9 16.68 -4.77 -3.33
CA LEU A 9 17.80 -4.14 -4.03
C LEU A 9 19.14 -4.30 -3.28
N MET A 10 19.15 -4.14 -1.95
CA MET A 10 20.34 -4.37 -1.14
C MET A 10 20.84 -5.82 -1.26
N MET A 11 19.92 -6.79 -1.21
CA MET A 11 20.29 -8.21 -1.36
C MET A 11 20.82 -8.51 -2.77
N ALA A 12 20.24 -7.91 -3.81
CA ALA A 12 20.72 -8.07 -5.18
C ALA A 12 22.15 -7.54 -5.35
N HIS A 13 22.45 -6.37 -4.78
CA HIS A 13 23.80 -5.84 -4.72
C HIS A 13 24.79 -6.81 -4.06
N ASP A 14 24.45 -7.33 -2.88
CA ASP A 14 25.32 -8.24 -2.13
C ASP A 14 25.55 -9.57 -2.89
N GLN A 15 24.52 -10.08 -3.57
CA GLN A 15 24.63 -11.27 -4.41
C GLN A 15 25.59 -11.06 -5.59
N LEU A 16 25.48 -9.92 -6.29
CA LEU A 16 26.36 -9.59 -7.41
C LEU A 16 27.82 -9.43 -6.94
N LEU A 17 28.04 -8.74 -5.82
CA LEU A 17 29.39 -8.58 -5.25
C LEU A 17 30.01 -9.92 -4.82
N ALA A 18 29.20 -10.83 -4.27
CA ALA A 18 29.67 -12.16 -3.86
C ALA A 18 29.93 -13.11 -5.05
N GLY A 19 29.68 -12.68 -6.29
CA GLY A 19 29.73 -13.54 -7.47
C GLY A 19 28.60 -14.58 -7.51
N ASN A 20 27.55 -14.40 -6.71
CA ASN A 20 26.42 -15.30 -6.60
C ASN A 20 25.30 -14.90 -7.59
N GLY A 21 25.62 -14.93 -8.87
CA GLY A 21 24.74 -14.52 -9.97
C GLY A 21 25.42 -13.53 -10.92
N GLY A 22 24.93 -13.47 -12.15
CA GLY A 22 25.42 -12.52 -13.17
C GLY A 22 24.47 -11.35 -13.44
N VAL A 23 23.17 -11.54 -13.21
CA VAL A 23 22.11 -10.54 -13.38
C VAL A 23 21.01 -10.84 -12.35
N VAL A 24 20.52 -9.80 -11.67
CA VAL A 24 19.46 -9.92 -10.66
C VAL A 24 18.38 -8.88 -10.92
N VAL A 25 17.10 -9.29 -10.84
CA VAL A 25 15.95 -8.38 -10.86
C VAL A 25 15.48 -8.18 -9.42
N ALA A 26 15.38 -6.92 -8.99
CA ALA A 26 14.97 -6.56 -7.64
C ALA A 26 13.99 -5.39 -7.66
N GLY A 27 13.07 -5.39 -6.71
CA GLY A 27 12.04 -4.37 -6.56
C GLY A 27 10.99 -4.81 -5.54
N GLY A 28 9.80 -4.25 -5.65
CA GLY A 28 8.64 -4.63 -4.85
C GLY A 28 7.35 -4.45 -5.64
N MET A 29 6.31 -5.15 -5.22
CA MET A 29 4.95 -5.02 -5.75
C MET A 29 3.97 -5.07 -4.58
N GLU A 30 2.86 -4.36 -4.70
CA GLU A 30 1.85 -4.27 -3.64
C GLU A 30 0.48 -4.06 -4.26
N SER A 31 -0.57 -4.64 -3.66
CA SER A 31 -1.95 -4.48 -4.09
C SER A 31 -2.90 -4.46 -2.89
N MET A 32 -2.88 -3.37 -2.14
CA MET A 32 -3.69 -3.21 -0.92
C MET A 32 -5.19 -3.34 -1.17
N SER A 33 -5.70 -2.91 -2.33
CA SER A 33 -7.13 -3.06 -2.69
C SER A 33 -7.59 -4.52 -2.81
N ASN A 34 -6.68 -5.46 -3.03
CA ASN A 34 -6.97 -6.89 -3.12
C ASN A 34 -6.67 -7.65 -1.81
N ALA A 35 -6.30 -6.95 -0.73
CA ALA A 35 -6.07 -7.60 0.55
C ALA A 35 -7.37 -8.26 1.05
N PRO A 36 -7.35 -9.56 1.40
CA PRO A 36 -8.56 -10.28 1.78
C PRO A 36 -8.94 -10.00 3.24
N TYR A 37 -10.11 -10.48 3.64
CA TYR A 37 -10.41 -10.68 5.05
C TYR A 37 -9.94 -12.06 5.51
N LEU A 38 -9.48 -12.16 6.76
CA LEU A 38 -9.04 -13.39 7.40
C LEU A 38 -10.04 -13.85 8.46
N MET A 39 -10.19 -15.17 8.58
CA MET A 39 -10.94 -15.82 9.67
C MET A 39 -10.03 -16.79 10.42
N PRO A 40 -9.37 -16.36 11.51
CA PRO A 40 -8.29 -17.14 12.14
C PRO A 40 -8.67 -18.56 12.57
N LYS A 41 -9.93 -18.77 12.98
CA LYS A 41 -10.42 -20.06 13.49
C LYS A 41 -11.08 -20.93 12.43
N ALA A 42 -11.20 -20.48 11.18
CA ALA A 42 -11.98 -21.17 10.16
C ALA A 42 -11.48 -22.61 9.90
N ARG A 43 -10.16 -22.83 9.90
CA ARG A 43 -9.57 -24.16 9.68
C ARG A 43 -9.99 -25.20 10.73
N GLY A 44 -10.12 -24.79 11.99
CA GLY A 44 -10.52 -25.68 13.10
C GLY A 44 -12.02 -25.71 13.37
N GLY A 45 -12.81 -24.89 12.67
CA GLY A 45 -14.23 -24.68 12.92
C GLY A 45 -14.50 -23.67 14.06
N LEU A 46 -15.58 -22.90 13.91
CA LEU A 46 -16.01 -21.90 14.90
C LEU A 46 -16.87 -22.48 16.04
N ARG A 47 -17.43 -23.67 15.84
CA ARG A 47 -18.32 -24.41 16.76
C ARG A 47 -19.51 -23.58 17.26
N LEU A 48 -19.38 -22.91 18.40
CA LEU A 48 -20.44 -22.14 19.05
C LEU A 48 -19.85 -20.86 19.63
N GLY A 49 -20.46 -19.71 19.32
CA GLY A 49 -20.03 -18.38 19.77
C GLY A 49 -19.66 -17.44 18.62
N HIS A 50 -19.30 -16.20 18.95
CA HIS A 50 -18.91 -15.20 17.96
C HIS A 50 -17.54 -15.50 17.33
N GLY A 51 -17.45 -15.28 16.03
CA GLY A 51 -16.20 -15.28 15.26
C GLY A 51 -15.73 -13.87 14.96
N GLU A 52 -14.44 -13.75 14.66
CA GLU A 52 -13.81 -12.49 14.24
C GLU A 52 -13.42 -12.59 12.76
N ILE A 53 -13.73 -11.52 12.01
CA ILE A 53 -13.25 -11.31 10.65
C ILE A 53 -12.23 -10.18 10.73
N LYS A 54 -11.01 -10.43 10.28
CA LYS A 54 -9.90 -9.48 10.34
C LYS A 54 -9.56 -8.94 8.98
N ASP A 55 -9.34 -7.64 8.90
CA ASP A 55 -8.78 -7.00 7.72
C ASP A 55 -7.28 -7.33 7.60
N HIS A 56 -6.87 -8.01 6.53
CA HIS A 56 -5.47 -8.40 6.31
C HIS A 56 -4.56 -7.17 6.12
N MET A 57 -5.03 -6.12 5.46
CA MET A 57 -4.24 -4.90 5.22
C MET A 57 -3.91 -4.22 6.55
N PHE A 58 -4.89 -4.13 7.44
CA PHE A 58 -4.66 -3.61 8.79
C PHE A 58 -3.71 -4.52 9.57
N LEU A 59 -4.06 -5.80 9.68
CA LEU A 59 -3.35 -6.74 10.54
C LEU A 59 -1.88 -6.91 10.16
N ASP A 60 -1.59 -7.08 8.87
CA ASP A 60 -0.25 -7.47 8.41
C ASP A 60 0.56 -6.29 7.84
N GLY A 61 -0.10 -5.17 7.55
CA GLY A 61 0.53 -4.01 6.88
C GLY A 61 0.57 -2.71 7.68
N LEU A 62 -0.40 -2.46 8.57
CA LEU A 62 -0.61 -1.14 9.18
C LEU A 62 -0.71 -1.17 10.71
N GLU A 63 -0.82 -2.34 11.32
CA GLU A 63 -0.83 -2.53 12.77
C GLU A 63 0.57 -2.88 13.27
N ASP A 64 0.94 -2.35 14.43
CA ASP A 64 2.22 -2.69 15.06
C ASP A 64 2.20 -4.11 15.62
N ALA A 65 3.27 -4.86 15.34
CA ALA A 65 3.37 -6.26 15.76
C ALA A 65 3.59 -6.42 17.27
N TYR A 66 4.10 -5.39 17.95
CA TYR A 66 4.44 -5.44 19.37
C TYR A 66 3.32 -4.84 20.24
N GLN A 67 2.67 -3.80 19.75
CA GLN A 67 1.54 -3.11 20.37
C GLN A 67 0.28 -3.37 19.53
N LYS A 68 -0.34 -4.52 19.80
CA LYS A 68 -1.53 -4.96 19.09
C LYS A 68 -2.64 -3.91 19.16
N GLY A 69 -3.23 -3.61 18.02
CA GLY A 69 -4.28 -2.61 17.80
C GLY A 69 -3.74 -1.20 17.54
N THR A 70 -2.43 -0.97 17.64
CA THR A 70 -1.83 0.34 17.39
C THR A 70 -1.50 0.50 15.91
N LEU A 71 -2.20 1.43 15.24
CA LEU A 71 -1.97 1.72 13.83
C LEU A 71 -0.75 2.63 13.62
N MET A 72 -0.11 2.51 12.45
CA MET A 72 1.06 3.32 12.08
C MET A 72 0.88 4.83 12.26
N GLY A 73 -0.35 5.35 12.08
CA GLY A 73 -0.67 6.77 12.28
C GLY A 73 -0.43 7.26 13.72
N VAL A 74 -0.58 6.40 14.73
CA VAL A 74 -0.27 6.76 16.13
C VAL A 74 1.21 7.07 16.30
N PHE A 75 2.09 6.32 15.62
CA PHE A 75 3.52 6.60 15.65
C PHE A 75 3.88 7.87 14.88
N ALA A 76 3.11 8.23 13.86
CA ALA A 76 3.26 9.52 13.18
C ALA A 76 2.93 10.68 14.12
N GLU A 77 1.85 10.59 14.90
CA GLU A 77 1.51 11.60 15.92
C GLU A 77 2.58 11.68 17.02
N GLN A 78 3.05 10.54 17.54
CA GLN A 78 4.15 10.51 18.51
C GLN A 78 5.43 11.15 17.97
N CYS A 79 5.72 10.95 16.68
CA CYS A 79 6.85 11.60 16.01
C CYS A 79 6.63 13.12 15.92
N ALA A 80 5.45 13.56 15.51
CA ALA A 80 5.09 14.96 15.42
C ALA A 80 5.21 15.66 16.78
N GLU A 81 4.67 15.07 17.85
CA GLU A 81 4.80 15.58 19.22
C GLU A 81 6.26 15.64 19.67
N LYS A 82 7.02 14.56 19.46
CA LYS A 82 8.41 14.45 19.91
C LYS A 82 9.33 15.50 19.28
N TYR A 83 9.15 15.77 17.98
CA TYR A 83 9.98 16.70 17.23
C TYR A 83 9.37 18.10 17.09
N GLY A 84 8.15 18.30 17.60
CA GLY A 84 7.45 19.59 17.57
C GLY A 84 6.95 19.99 16.18
N PHE A 85 6.58 19.03 15.33
CA PHE A 85 5.97 19.34 14.03
C PHE A 85 4.52 19.77 14.22
N SER A 86 4.26 21.04 13.97
CA SER A 86 2.90 21.57 14.06
C SER A 86 2.01 20.97 12.97
N ARG A 87 0.69 21.04 13.17
CA ARG A 87 -0.27 20.67 12.12
C ARG A 87 -0.07 21.50 10.85
N GLN A 88 0.29 22.78 11.01
CA GLN A 88 0.57 23.66 9.87
C GLN A 88 1.79 23.18 9.08
N ASP A 89 2.88 22.78 9.75
CA ASP A 89 4.08 22.26 9.06
C ASP A 89 3.76 21.00 8.24
N GLN A 90 2.94 20.12 8.80
CA GLN A 90 2.50 18.88 8.12
C GLN A 90 1.64 19.20 6.88
N ASP A 91 0.68 20.12 7.01
CA ASP A 91 -0.19 20.54 5.91
C ASP A 91 0.61 21.26 4.80
N GLU A 92 1.53 22.15 5.16
CA GLU A 92 2.43 22.83 4.21
C GLU A 92 3.29 21.84 3.43
N PHE A 93 3.86 20.84 4.11
CA PHE A 93 4.63 19.79 3.47
C PHE A 93 3.75 18.95 2.51
N ALA A 94 2.54 18.59 2.91
CA ALA A 94 1.62 17.83 2.08
C ALA A 94 1.24 18.60 0.80
N ILE A 95 0.93 19.90 0.92
CA ILE A 95 0.64 20.78 -0.21
C ILE A 95 1.86 20.90 -1.14
N ALA A 96 3.05 21.10 -0.59
CA ALA A 96 4.28 21.18 -1.38
C ALA A 96 4.57 19.86 -2.12
N SER A 97 4.37 18.71 -1.47
CA SER A 97 4.50 17.38 -2.09
C SER A 97 3.54 17.21 -3.27
N LEU A 98 2.25 17.50 -3.05
CA LEU A 98 1.22 17.40 -4.09
C LEU A 98 1.50 18.35 -5.26
N THR A 99 1.91 19.59 -4.98
CA THR A 99 2.23 20.59 -5.99
C THR A 99 3.39 20.11 -6.87
N ARG A 100 4.47 19.59 -6.27
CA ARG A 100 5.61 19.03 -7.00
C ARG A 100 5.20 17.83 -7.85
N ALA A 101 4.40 16.91 -7.31
CA ALA A 101 3.92 15.75 -8.06
C ALA A 101 3.10 16.16 -9.29
N GLN A 102 2.17 17.12 -9.12
CA GLN A 102 1.38 17.65 -10.24
C GLN A 102 2.25 18.31 -11.32
N GLN A 103 3.26 19.08 -10.93
CA GLN A 103 4.20 19.69 -11.85
C GLN A 103 5.03 18.64 -12.59
N ALA A 104 5.52 17.62 -11.89
CA ALA A 104 6.30 16.53 -12.48
C ALA A 104 5.49 15.73 -13.50
N ILE A 105 4.23 15.41 -13.18
CA ILE A 105 3.30 14.72 -14.09
C ILE A 105 3.03 15.58 -15.33
N LYS A 106 2.66 16.86 -15.15
CA LYS A 106 2.38 17.78 -16.27
C LYS A 106 3.61 18.01 -17.15
N GLY A 107 4.79 18.08 -16.53
CA GLY A 107 6.07 18.21 -17.22
C GLY A 107 6.57 16.93 -17.88
N GLY A 108 5.89 15.79 -17.66
CA GLY A 108 6.26 14.51 -18.25
C GLY A 108 7.52 13.88 -17.64
N GLN A 109 7.91 14.25 -16.43
CA GLN A 109 9.13 13.78 -15.77
C GLN A 109 9.10 12.28 -15.48
N PHE A 110 7.91 11.70 -15.30
CA PHE A 110 7.73 10.27 -15.05
C PHE A 110 7.53 9.41 -16.31
N LYS A 111 7.64 9.99 -17.50
CA LYS A 111 7.37 9.25 -18.76
C LYS A 111 8.30 8.05 -18.97
N ASP A 112 9.55 8.18 -18.55
CA ASP A 112 10.58 7.17 -18.82
C ASP A 112 10.57 6.02 -17.79
N GLU A 113 10.01 6.24 -16.60
CA GLU A 113 9.99 5.26 -15.51
C GLU A 113 8.66 4.50 -15.37
N ILE A 114 7.56 5.01 -15.93
CA ILE A 114 6.24 4.35 -15.86
C ILE A 114 6.04 3.39 -17.03
N ALA A 115 5.98 2.09 -16.72
CA ALA A 115 5.48 1.08 -17.65
C ALA A 115 3.93 1.04 -17.65
N ALA A 116 3.31 1.11 -18.83
CA ALA A 116 1.86 1.07 -18.97
C ALA A 116 1.28 -0.30 -18.57
N VAL A 117 0.18 -0.28 -17.80
CA VAL A 117 -0.59 -1.49 -17.45
C VAL A 117 -1.90 -1.47 -18.20
N THR A 118 -2.13 -2.46 -19.06
CA THR A 118 -3.40 -2.61 -19.78
C THR A 118 -4.47 -3.16 -18.85
N VAL A 119 -5.50 -2.37 -18.57
CA VAL A 119 -6.68 -2.83 -17.82
C VAL A 119 -7.74 -3.32 -18.80
N PRO A 120 -8.19 -4.59 -18.72
CA PRO A 120 -9.29 -5.06 -19.55
C PRO A 120 -10.54 -4.19 -19.30
N ALA A 121 -11.19 -3.74 -20.37
CA ALA A 121 -12.49 -3.10 -20.23
C ALA A 121 -13.45 -4.08 -19.55
N ALA A 122 -14.05 -3.68 -18.44
CA ALA A 122 -15.15 -4.44 -17.87
C ALA A 122 -16.21 -4.60 -18.95
N ALA A 123 -16.68 -5.83 -19.21
CA ALA A 123 -17.87 -6.05 -20.02
C ALA A 123 -18.97 -5.19 -19.39
N ALA A 124 -19.42 -4.16 -20.11
CA ALA A 124 -20.37 -3.19 -19.60
C ALA A 124 -21.53 -3.91 -18.93
N THR A 125 -21.58 -3.89 -17.60
CA THR A 125 -22.71 -4.42 -16.87
C THR A 125 -23.86 -3.44 -17.10
N ARG A 126 -24.64 -3.71 -18.16
CA ARG A 126 -25.91 -3.07 -18.49
C ARG A 126 -26.92 -3.42 -17.39
N TRP A 127 -26.77 -2.84 -16.20
CA TRP A 127 -27.84 -2.77 -15.24
C TRP A 127 -28.34 -1.33 -15.24
N TRP A 128 -29.58 -1.20 -15.72
CA TRP A 128 -30.41 0.00 -15.63
C TRP A 128 -30.37 0.97 -16.83
N THR A 129 -31.09 0.61 -17.90
CA THR A 129 -31.82 1.60 -18.71
C THR A 129 -33.16 1.89 -18.02
N PRO A 130 -33.46 3.12 -17.60
CA PRO A 130 -34.82 3.46 -17.20
C PRO A 130 -35.70 3.40 -18.44
N THR A 131 -36.58 2.41 -18.52
CA THR A 131 -37.69 2.45 -19.47
C THR A 131 -38.62 3.59 -19.05
N SER A 132 -38.53 4.71 -19.76
CA SER A 132 -39.62 5.68 -19.78
C SER A 132 -40.78 5.11 -20.60
N SER A 133 -41.86 4.74 -19.93
CA SER A 133 -43.21 4.63 -20.51
C SER A 133 -44.14 5.30 -19.50
N ARG A 134 -44.67 6.48 -19.82
CA ARG A 134 -46.06 6.69 -20.27
C ARG A 134 -47.08 6.11 -19.29
#